data_AF-A0A812JB10-F1
#
_entry.id   AF-A0A812JB10-F1
#
_cell.length_a   1.000
_cell.length_b   1.000
_cell.length_c   1.000
_cell.angle_alpha   90.00
_cell.angle_beta   90.00
_cell.angle_gamma   90.00
#
_symmetry.space_group_name_H-M   'P 1'
#
loop_
_entity.id
_entity.type
_entity.pdbx_description
1 polymer ?
#
loop_
_entity_poly.entity_id
_entity_poly.type
_entity_poly.pdbx_seq_one_letter_code
_entity_poly.pdbx_strand_id
1 'polypeptide(L)'
;MYESLGPCKCVNVPMAALTAVQSAQLFLKRMHRPLRPCDLEQGAPAHGAIVRSEEILHKLARHPLLLQLAGNPGQVDAICQRVTSEHLEILL
;
A
#
# COMPACT_ATOMS: atom_id res chain seq x y z
N MET A 1 24.16 25.75 4.00
CA MET A 1 23.17 26.75 3.53
C MET A 1 22.47 26.14 2.33
N TYR A 2 21.14 26.06 2.32
CA TYR A 2 20.39 25.77 1.10
C TYR A 2 20.08 27.10 0.41
N GLU A 3 20.39 27.21 -0.89
CA GLU A 3 20.08 28.40 -1.69
C GLU A 3 18.56 28.56 -1.87
N SER A 4 18.10 29.81 -1.84
CA SER A 4 16.69 30.15 -2.09
C SER A 4 16.31 29.72 -3.50
N LEU A 5 15.28 28.89 -3.64
CA LEU A 5 14.81 28.32 -4.92
C LEU A 5 14.24 29.36 -5.92
N GLY A 6 14.46 30.67 -5.72
CA GLY A 6 13.90 31.73 -6.57
C GLY A 6 12.36 31.76 -6.54
N PRO A 7 11.72 32.54 -7.42
CA PRO A 7 10.25 32.62 -7.52
C PRO A 7 9.68 31.39 -8.24
N CYS A 8 9.86 30.20 -7.67
CA CYS A 8 9.20 29.00 -8.18
C CYS A 8 7.69 29.06 -7.91
N LYS A 9 6.90 29.14 -8.97
CA LYS A 9 5.44 28.98 -8.90
C LYS A 9 5.11 27.49 -8.79
N CYS A 10 4.38 27.10 -7.76
CA CYS A 10 3.84 25.74 -7.68
C CYS A 10 2.89 25.50 -8.85
N VAL A 11 3.17 24.48 -9.66
CA VAL A 11 2.29 24.04 -10.75
C VAL A 11 1.67 22.71 -10.34
N ASN A 12 0.35 22.64 -10.34
CA ASN A 12 -0.37 21.39 -10.14
C ASN A 12 -0.25 20.54 -11.40
N VAL A 13 0.59 19.52 -11.36
CA VAL A 13 0.67 18.53 -12.45
C VAL A 13 -0.43 17.49 -12.22
N PRO A 14 -1.38 17.31 -13.16
CA PRO A 14 -2.40 16.28 -13.03
C PRO A 14 -1.73 14.90 -13.06
N MET A 15 -1.85 14.16 -11.96
CA MET A 15 -1.41 12.78 -11.91
C MET A 15 -2.55 11.84 -12.28
N ALA A 16 -2.28 10.90 -13.18
CA ALA A 16 -3.21 9.84 -13.50
C ALA A 16 -3.38 8.89 -12.31
N ALA A 17 -4.57 8.32 -12.17
CA ALA A 17 -4.81 7.23 -11.23
C ALA A 17 -3.94 6.02 -11.59
N LEU A 18 -3.47 5.31 -10.56
CA LEU A 18 -2.73 4.07 -10.73
C LEU A 18 -3.64 2.97 -11.29
N THR A 19 -3.09 2.12 -12.15
CA THR A 19 -3.78 0.89 -12.53
C THR A 19 -3.96 -0.01 -11.29
N ALA A 20 -4.88 -0.97 -11.37
CA ALA A 20 -5.09 -1.92 -10.28
C ALA A 20 -3.80 -2.68 -9.90
N VAL A 21 -3.01 -3.06 -10.91
CA VAL A 21 -1.71 -3.73 -10.70
C VAL A 21 -0.69 -2.79 -10.07
N GLN A 22 -0.61 -1.53 -10.52
CA GLN A 22 0.28 -0.54 -9.91
C GLN A 22 -0.11 -0.22 -8.46
N SER A 23 -1.41 -0.20 -8.16
CA SER A 23 -1.94 -0.02 -6.81
C SER A 23 -1.54 -1.19 -5.91
N ALA A 24 -1.67 -2.43 -6.40
CA ALA A 24 -1.21 -3.63 -5.69
C ALA A 24 0.30 -3.63 -5.45
N GLN A 25 1.09 -3.21 -6.44
CA GLN A 25 2.54 -3.05 -6.29
C GLN A 25 2.89 -1.99 -5.25
N LEU A 26 2.23 -0.84 -5.28
CA LEU A 26 2.44 0.23 -4.31
C LEU A 26 2.08 -0.25 -2.89
N PHE A 27 0.95 -0.95 -2.76
CA PHE A 27 0.51 -1.54 -1.50
C PHE A 27 1.57 -2.49 -0.92
N LEU A 28 2.07 -3.46 -1.72
CA LEU A 28 3.11 -4.39 -1.27
C LEU A 28 4.44 -3.69 -0.94
N LYS A 29 4.77 -2.59 -1.63
CA LYS A 29 5.98 -1.80 -1.36
C LYS A 29 5.88 -0.99 -0.07
N ARG A 30 4.69 -0.52 0.30
CA ARG A 30 4.45 0.36 1.46
C ARG A 30 4.00 -0.37 2.71
N MET A 31 3.52 -1.60 2.59
CA MET A 31 3.24 -2.44 3.74
C MET A 31 4.48 -2.69 4.61
N HIS A 32 4.34 -2.47 5.91
CA HIS A 32 5.41 -2.62 6.90
C HIS A 32 5.50 -4.04 7.52
N ARG A 33 4.58 -4.95 7.16
CA ARG A 33 4.60 -6.35 7.59
C ARG A 33 4.47 -7.33 6.41
N PRO A 34 4.90 -8.59 6.57
CA PRO A 34 4.61 -9.64 5.60
C PRO A 34 3.10 -9.80 5.41
N LEU A 35 2.69 -10.02 4.16
CA LEU A 35 1.32 -10.38 3.81
C LEU A 35 1.06 -11.80 4.34
N ARG A 36 -0.11 -12.02 4.95
CA ARG A 36 -0.51 -13.29 5.55
C ARG A 36 -1.73 -13.86 4.83
N PRO A 37 -1.95 -15.18 4.87
CA PRO A 37 -3.12 -15.81 4.25
C PRO A 37 -4.45 -15.15 4.65
N CYS A 38 -4.62 -14.82 5.93
CA CYS A 38 -5.81 -14.14 6.45
C CYS A 38 -6.06 -12.74 5.85
N ASP A 39 -5.04 -12.09 5.27
CA ASP A 39 -5.19 -10.77 4.64
C ASP A 39 -5.86 -10.86 3.27
N LEU A 40 -5.89 -12.05 2.66
CA LEU A 40 -6.46 -12.27 1.33
C LEU A 40 -7.76 -13.08 1.38
N GLU A 41 -7.87 -14.03 2.30
CA GLU A 41 -8.96 -14.99 2.34
C GLU A 41 -9.51 -15.11 3.76
N GLN A 42 -10.84 -14.95 3.91
CA GLN A 42 -11.50 -15.11 5.20
C GLN A 42 -11.42 -16.57 5.66
N GLY A 43 -11.02 -16.79 6.91
CA GLY A 43 -10.84 -18.13 7.49
C GLY A 43 -9.48 -18.77 7.18
N ALA A 44 -8.59 -18.10 6.46
CA ALA A 44 -7.23 -18.57 6.23
C ALA A 44 -6.33 -18.37 7.47
N PRO A 45 -5.20 -19.10 7.57
CA PRO A 45 -4.30 -18.99 8.71
C PRO A 45 -3.81 -17.55 8.96
N ALA A 46 -3.85 -17.13 10.22
CA ALA A 46 -3.28 -15.85 10.66
C ALA A 46 -1.74 -15.85 10.74
N HIS A 47 -1.12 -16.99 10.42
CA HIS A 47 0.32 -17.23 10.53
C HIS A 47 0.86 -17.65 9.15
N GLY A 48 2.16 -17.39 8.94
CA GLY A 48 2.83 -17.65 7.68
C GLY A 48 2.93 -16.40 6.80
N ALA A 49 4.07 -16.29 6.10
CA ALA A 49 4.29 -15.24 5.12
C ALA A 49 3.89 -15.74 3.74
N ILE A 50 3.07 -14.98 3.04
CA ILE A 50 2.81 -15.19 1.63
C ILE A 50 4.05 -14.76 0.84
N VAL A 51 4.54 -15.67 0.00
CA VAL A 51 5.62 -15.38 -0.94
C VAL A 51 5.10 -14.37 -1.97
N ARG A 52 5.84 -13.28 -2.17
CA ARG A 52 5.52 -12.28 -3.19
C ARG A 52 5.69 -12.92 -4.57
N SER A 53 4.58 -13.17 -5.25
CA SER A 53 4.52 -13.67 -6.63
C SER A 53 3.58 -12.81 -7.48
N GLU A 54 3.66 -12.97 -8.81
CA GLU A 54 2.73 -12.31 -9.74
C GLU A 54 1.27 -12.70 -9.46
N GLU A 55 1.01 -13.94 -9.05
CA GLU A 55 -0.33 -14.39 -8.68
C GLU A 55 -0.92 -13.57 -7.52
N ILE A 56 -0.09 -13.26 -6.52
CA ILE A 56 -0.51 -12.44 -5.37
C ILE A 56 -0.76 -11.00 -5.79
N LEU A 57 0.03 -10.45 -6.72
CA LEU A 57 -0.23 -9.14 -7.30
C LEU A 57 -1.59 -9.09 -8.00
N HIS A 58 -1.93 -10.13 -8.78
CA HIS A 58 -3.23 -10.22 -9.44
C HIS A 58 -4.40 -10.42 -8.47
N LYS A 59 -4.21 -11.22 -7.40
CA LYS A 59 -5.21 -11.34 -6.31
C LYS A 59 -5.44 -9.99 -5.63
N LEU A 60 -4.38 -9.28 -5.26
CA LEU A 60 -4.46 -7.96 -4.64
C LEU A 60 -5.09 -6.92 -5.55
N ALA A 61 -4.74 -6.91 -6.84
CA ALA A 61 -5.34 -5.99 -7.82
C ALA A 61 -6.88 -6.11 -7.90
N ARG A 62 -7.43 -7.27 -7.54
CA ARG A 62 -8.88 -7.54 -7.50
C ARG A 62 -9.47 -7.44 -6.10
N HIS A 63 -8.65 -7.11 -5.09
CA HIS A 63 -9.08 -7.07 -3.70
C HIS A 63 -10.04 -5.88 -3.48
N PRO A 64 -11.20 -6.08 -2.83
CA PRO A 64 -12.21 -5.03 -2.63
C PRO A 64 -11.63 -3.74 -2.04
N LEU A 65 -10.70 -3.86 -1.08
CA LEU A 65 -9.97 -2.74 -0.49
C LEU A 65 -9.28 -1.88 -1.56
N LEU A 66 -8.52 -2.49 -2.47
CA LEU A 66 -7.77 -1.74 -3.49
C LEU A 66 -8.67 -1.22 -4.61
N LEU A 67 -9.76 -1.93 -4.93
CA LEU A 67 -10.77 -1.46 -5.86
C LEU A 67 -11.48 -0.20 -5.36
N GLN A 68 -11.77 -0.12 -4.06
CA GLN A 68 -12.37 1.06 -3.43
C GLN A 68 -11.47 2.31 -3.49
N LEU A 69 -10.15 2.13 -3.59
CA LEU A 69 -9.19 3.23 -3.66
C LEU A 69 -9.05 3.84 -5.05
N ALA A 70 -9.64 3.20 -6.08
CA ALA A 70 -9.68 3.69 -7.45
C ALA A 70 -8.31 4.19 -7.99
N GLY A 71 -7.20 3.58 -7.55
CA GLY A 71 -5.86 3.97 -7.98
C GLY A 71 -5.31 5.25 -7.36
N ASN A 72 -5.90 5.77 -6.28
CA ASN A 72 -5.39 6.95 -5.59
C ASN A 72 -4.13 6.61 -4.77
N PRO A 73 -2.93 7.07 -5.16
CA PRO A 73 -1.69 6.70 -4.50
C PRO A 73 -1.63 7.18 -3.04
N GLY A 74 -2.21 8.34 -2.73
CA GLY A 74 -2.24 8.87 -1.36
C GLY A 74 -3.11 8.04 -0.43
N GLN A 75 -4.25 7.56 -0.92
CA GLN A 75 -5.12 6.68 -0.12
C GLN A 75 -4.53 5.27 0.03
N VAL A 76 -3.86 4.75 -1.01
CA VAL A 76 -3.11 3.47 -0.92
C VAL A 76 -2.05 3.57 0.18
N ASP A 77 -1.27 4.66 0.19
CA ASP A 77 -0.25 4.88 1.22
C ASP A 77 -0.87 5.00 2.62
N ALA A 78 -1.93 5.81 2.76
CA ALA A 78 -2.62 5.99 4.04
C ALA A 78 -3.16 4.67 4.60
N ILE A 79 -3.71 3.79 3.76
CA ILE A 79 -4.17 2.47 4.19
C ILE A 79 -3.00 1.57 4.58
N CYS A 80 -1.87 1.60 3.85
CA CYS A 80 -0.69 0.82 4.21
C CYS A 80 -0.16 1.19 5.60
N GLN A 81 -0.22 2.47 5.97
CA GLN A 81 0.17 2.94 7.31
C GLN A 81 -0.77 2.43 8.41
N ARG A 82 -2.04 2.15 8.09
CA ARG A 82 -3.01 1.60 9.05
C ARG A 82 -2.88 0.10 9.26
N VAL A 83 -2.24 -0.61 8.33
CA VAL A 83 -1.82 -2.01 8.53
C VAL A 83 -0.60 -1.98 9.46
N THR A 84 -0.86 -1.73 10.73
CA THR A 84 0.16 -1.64 11.76
C THR A 84 0.84 -2.99 11.98
N SER A 85 2.15 -2.94 12.14
CA SER A 85 2.97 -4.06 12.58
C SER A 85 2.58 -4.45 13.99
N GLU A 86 2.39 -5.74 14.23
CA GLU A 86 2.01 -6.35 15.52
C GLU A 86 3.13 -6.28 16.59
N HIS A 87 4.00 -5.27 16.52
CA HIS A 87 5.19 -5.10 17.36
C HIS A 87 5.18 -3.82 18.20
N LEU A 88 4.01 -3.29 18.56
CA LEU A 88 3.90 -2.15 19.48
C LEU A 88 2.91 -2.42 20.61
N GLU A 89 3.08 -3.55 21.31
CA GLU A 89 2.51 -3.80 22.66
C GLU A 89 3.57 -4.35 23.63
N ILE A 90 4.82 -3.86 23.58
CA ILE A 90 5.77 -4.05 24.68
C ILE A 90 6.43 -2.71 24.99
N LEU A 91 5.73 -1.88 25.78
CA LEU A 91 6.30 -0.88 26.70
C LEU A 91 5.15 -0.25 27.49
N LEU A 92 4.71 -0.96 28.54
CA LEU A 92 4.21 -0.39 29.80
C LEU A 92 4.58 -1.36 30.92
#